data_AF-A0A227J774-F1
#
_entry.id   AF-A0A227J774-F1
#
_cell.length_a   1.000
_cell.length_b   1.000
_cell.length_c   1.000
_cell.angle_alpha   90.00
_cell.angle_beta   90.00
_cell.angle_gamma   90.00
#
_symmetry.space_group_name_H-M   'P 1'
#
loop_
_entity.id
_entity.type
_entity.pdbx_description
1 polymer ?
#
loop_
_entity_poly.entity_id
_entity_poly.type
_entity_poly.pdbx_seq_one_letter_code
_entity_poly.pdbx_strand_id
1 'polypeptide(L)' 'MRLFKRYTPSMIAKHISRLFKGRIYIYGVGRFEFDNGKLILP' A
#
# COMPACT_ATOMS: atom_id res chain seq x y z
N MET A 1 -0.36 -8.69 -4.16
CA MET A 1 0.65 -8.12 -3.26
C MET A 1 1.67 -7.37 -4.09
N ARG A 2 1.80 -6.05 -3.92
CA ARG A 2 2.73 -5.24 -4.73
C ARG A 2 3.88 -4.72 -3.88
N LEU A 3 5.09 -4.87 -4.40
CA LEU A 3 6.33 -4.41 -3.77
C LEU A 3 6.69 -3.02 -4.31
N PHE A 4 6.82 -2.04 -3.42
CA PHE A 4 7.33 -0.71 -3.75
C PHE A 4 8.78 -0.62 -3.27
N LYS A 5 9.72 -0.70 -4.21
CA LYS A 5 11.16 -0.55 -3.92
C LYS A 5 11.55 0.87 -3.51
N ARG A 6 10.76 1.87 -3.91
CA ARG A 6 10.97 3.28 -3.58
C ARG A 6 9.67 3.86 -3.04
N TYR A 7 9.78 4.69 -2.01
CA TYR A 7 8.63 5.41 -1.45
C TYR A 7 8.13 6.44 -2.45
N THR A 8 7.05 6.09 -3.16
CA THR A 8 6.39 6.93 -4.17
C THR A 8 4.91 7.05 -3.78
N PRO A 9 4.58 8.00 -2.88
CA PRO A 9 3.26 8.09 -2.26
C PRO A 9 2.12 8.15 -3.28
N SER A 10 2.31 8.87 -4.38
CA SER A 10 1.32 9.03 -5.44
C SER A 10 0.99 7.71 -6.14
N MET A 11 1.98 6.85 -6.40
CA MET A 11 1.75 5.52 -6.98
C MET A 11 1.14 4.56 -5.97
N ILE A 12 1.55 4.66 -4.71
CA ILE A 12 0.99 3.85 -3.62
C ILE A 12 -0.49 4.21 -3.43
N ALA A 13 -0.83 5.49 -3.32
CA ALA A 13 -2.20 5.97 -3.22
C ALA A 13 -3.03 5.52 -4.42
N LYS A 14 -2.54 5.70 -5.66
CA LYS A 14 -3.27 5.26 -6.87
C LYS A 14 -3.50 3.74 -6.89
N HIS A 15 -2.56 2.96 -6.37
CA HIS A 15 -2.70 1.50 -6.26
C HIS A 15 -3.75 1.12 -5.23
N ILE A 16 -3.70 1.73 -4.04
CA ILE A 16 -4.66 1.53 -2.94
C ILE A 16 -6.06 2.00 -3.33
N SER A 17 -6.20 3.16 -3.99
CA SER A 17 -7.52 3.67 -4.42
C SER A 17 -8.16 2.81 -5.51
N ARG A 18 -7.36 2.09 -6.31
CA ARG A 18 -7.86 1.21 -7.38
C ARG A 18 -8.20 -0.20 -6.88
N LEU A 19 -7.60 -0.64 -5.79
CA LEU A 19 -7.82 -1.94 -5.19
C LEU A 19 -8.52 -1.74 -3.84
N PHE A 20 -9.77 -2.16 -3.73
CA PHE A 20 -10.52 -1.97 -2.48
C PHE A 20 -9.94 -2.73 -1.29
N LYS A 21 -9.18 -3.82 -1.49
CA LYS A 21 -8.50 -4.52 -0.38
C LYS A 21 -7.19 -5.14 -0.83
N GLY A 22 -6.20 -5.20 0.06
CA GLY A 22 -4.97 -5.90 -0.23
C GLY A 22 -3.81 -5.59 0.71
N ARG A 23 -2.63 -6.01 0.26
CA ARG A 23 -1.36 -5.89 0.98
C ARG A 23 -0.32 -5.22 0.11
N ILE A 24 0.34 -4.20 0.63
CA ILE A 24 1.53 -3.59 0.04
C ILE A 24 2.75 -3.82 0.92
N TYR A 25 3.92 -3.82 0.31
CA TYR A 25 5.17 -3.77 1.04
C TYR A 25 6.00 -2.61 0.51
N ILE A 26 6.41 -1.74 1.41
CA ILE A 26 7.24 -0.59 1.12
C ILE A 26 8.64 -0.90 1.66
N TYR A 27 9.61 -1.01 0.76
CA TYR A 27 10.99 -1.28 1.14
C TYR A 27 11.52 -0.15 2.05
N GLY A 28 12.00 -0.51 3.24
CA GLY A 28 12.48 0.43 4.26
C GLY A 28 11.43 0.92 5.26
N VAL A 29 10.14 0.69 5.03
CA VAL A 29 9.06 1.07 5.97
C VAL A 29 8.38 -0.16 6.56
N GLY A 30 8.10 -1.17 5.72
CA GLY A 30 7.50 -2.42 6.15
C GLY A 30 6.28 -2.83 5.34
N ARG A 31 5.52 -3.78 5.89
CA ARG A 31 4.32 -4.35 5.26
C ARG A 31 3.09 -3.62 5.80
N PHE A 32 2.20 -3.23 4.90
CA PHE A 32 0.95 -2.57 5.24
C PHE A 32 -0.24 -3.28 4.61
N GLU A 33 -1.31 -3.36 5.37
CA GLU A 33 -2.62 -3.80 4.91
C GLU A 33 -3.49 -2.59 4.61
N PHE A 34 -4.33 -2.72 3.60
CA PHE A 34 -5.33 -1.72 3.28
C PHE A 34 -6.66 -2.39 2.99
N ASP A 35 -7.74 -1.80 3.50
CA ASP A 35 -9.11 -2.21 3.27
C ASP A 35 -9.99 -0.97 3.01
N ASN A 36 -10.87 -1.08 2.03
CA ASN A 36 -11.66 -0.01 1.42
C ASN A 36 -10.86 1.28 1.14
N GLY A 37 -9.62 1.13 0.66
CA GLY A 37 -8.74 2.26 0.38
C GLY A 37 -8.18 2.98 1.61
N LYS A 38 -8.45 2.47 2.82
CA LYS A 38 -7.85 2.95 4.07
C LYS A 38 -6.72 2.02 4.47
N LEU A 39 -5.61 2.59 4.91
CA LEU A 39 -4.53 1.81 5.52
C LEU A 39 -5.02 1.29 6.86
N ILE A 40 -4.96 -0.03 7.04
CA ILE A 40 -5.12 -0.66 8.35
C ILE A 40 -3.71 -0.76 8.92
N LEU A 41 -3.46 0.03 9.96
CA LEU A 41 -2.34 -0.21 10.86
C LEU A 41 -2.74 -1.36 11.79
N PRO A 42 -1.88 -2.38 11.97
CA PRO A 42 -2.07 -3.33 13.06
C PRO A 42 -1.99 -2.63 14.42
#